data_AF-A0A8S9PU85-F1
#
_entry.id   AF-A0A8S9PU85-F1
#
_cell.length_a   1.000
_cell.length_b   1.000
_cell.length_c   1.000
_cell.angle_alpha   90.00
_cell.angle_beta   90.00
_cell.angle_gamma   90.00
#
_symmetry.space_group_name_H-M   'P 1'
#
loop_
_entity.id
_entity.type
_entity.pdbx_description
1 polymer ?
#
loop_
_entity_poly.entity_id
_entity_poly.type
_entity_poly.pdbx_seq_one_letter_code
_entity_poly.pdbx_strand_id
1 'polypeptide(L)'
;MLRSLKQPIPMINQEITSLTSFEGKSIRPLGIILLTTRTHDLELKTEFTVVSHPMPFNATVGRPWLHQMRAVPSVYYQCVKFLSSTGEKTILGSQKQARACYMSEF
;
A
#
# COMPACT_ATOMS: atom_id res chain seq x y z
N MET A 1 -2.28 10.15 -1.83
CA MET A 1 -1.91 9.41 -0.62
C MET A 1 -3.15 8.65 -0.16
N LEU A 2 -3.01 7.38 0.24
CA LEU A 2 -4.03 6.68 1.03
C LEU A 2 -4.32 7.54 2.26
N ARG A 3 -5.57 8.00 2.41
CA ARG A 3 -5.89 9.01 3.44
C ARG A 3 -6.17 8.39 4.80
N SER A 4 -6.57 7.12 4.85
CA SER A 4 -6.91 6.43 6.09
C SER A 4 -6.99 4.92 5.88
N LEU A 5 -6.54 4.17 6.89
CA LEU A 5 -6.85 2.77 7.12
C LEU A 5 -7.82 2.73 8.30
N LYS A 6 -9.04 2.22 8.12
CA LYS A 6 -10.01 2.02 9.21
C LYS A 6 -9.98 0.56 9.68
N GLN A 7 -10.09 0.31 10.98
CA GLN A 7 -10.12 -1.03 11.59
C GLN A 7 -11.47 -1.31 12.27
N PRO A 8 -12.18 -2.39 11.93
CA PRO A 8 -12.86 -3.22 12.92
C PRO A 8 -11.81 -4.10 13.62
N ILE A 9 -12.09 -4.62 14.82
CA ILE A 9 -11.19 -5.47 15.63
C ILE A 9 -10.49 -6.50 14.71
N PRO A 10 -9.17 -6.38 14.45
CA PRO A 10 -8.58 -7.14 13.37
C PRO A 10 -8.21 -8.54 13.84
N MET A 11 -8.89 -9.56 13.31
CA MET A 11 -8.36 -10.91 13.30
C MET A 11 -7.19 -10.96 12.31
N ILE A 12 -5.98 -11.11 12.83
CA ILE A 12 -4.81 -11.39 12.02
C ILE A 12 -4.83 -12.90 11.76
N ASN A 13 -5.05 -13.27 10.49
CA ASN A 13 -5.02 -14.67 10.07
C ASN A 13 -3.56 -15.12 9.89
N GLN A 14 -3.28 -16.39 10.19
CA GLN A 14 -1.94 -16.93 10.03
C GLN A 14 -1.52 -16.92 8.56
N GLU A 15 -0.32 -16.39 8.31
CA GLU A 15 0.35 -16.43 7.01
C GLU A 15 1.75 -17.00 7.24
N ILE A 16 2.13 -18.02 6.48
CA ILE A 16 3.38 -18.76 6.68
C ILE A 16 4.36 -18.47 5.53
N THR A 17 3.85 -17.92 4.42
CA THR A 17 4.67 -17.56 3.26
C THR A 17 5.61 -16.41 3.63
N SER A 18 6.92 -16.66 3.55
CA SER A 18 7.89 -15.63 3.87
C SER A 18 8.00 -14.59 2.75
N LEU A 19 8.16 -13.33 3.13
CA LEU A 19 8.39 -12.23 2.20
C LEU A 19 9.88 -12.11 1.93
N THR A 20 10.27 -12.35 0.68
CA THR A 20 11.67 -12.26 0.25
C THR A 20 11.91 -10.92 -0.46
N SER A 21 12.87 -10.16 0.05
CA SER A 21 13.34 -8.91 -0.54
C SER A 21 14.24 -9.16 -1.76
N PHE A 22 14.48 -8.12 -2.56
CA PHE A 22 15.41 -8.17 -3.69
C PHE A 22 16.86 -8.46 -3.27
N GLU A 23 17.23 -8.16 -2.03
CA GLU A 23 18.56 -8.47 -1.46
C GLU A 23 18.68 -9.92 -0.96
N GLY A 24 17.65 -10.74 -1.16
CA GLY A 24 17.61 -12.13 -0.68
C GLY A 24 17.32 -12.28 0.81
N LYS A 25 17.14 -11.19 1.55
CA LYS A 25 16.66 -11.23 2.94
C LYS A 25 15.20 -11.66 2.96
N SER A 26 14.85 -12.59 3.85
CA SER A 26 13.49 -13.11 3.99
C SER A 26 12.95 -12.78 5.38
N ILE A 27 11.71 -12.27 5.44
CA ILE A 27 11.02 -11.92 6.68
C ILE A 27 9.78 -12.81 6.81
N ARG A 28 9.59 -13.40 7.99
CA ARG A 28 8.35 -14.11 8.32
C ARG A 28 7.26 -13.08 8.66
N PRO A 29 6.10 -13.14 8.01
CA PRO A 29 5.01 -12.25 8.36
C PRO A 29 4.40 -12.61 9.72
N LEU A 30 3.80 -11.62 10.36
CA LEU A 30 2.94 -11.81 11.54
C LEU A 30 1.57 -12.39 11.16
N GLY A 31 1.15 -12.19 9.91
CA GLY A 31 -0.09 -12.72 9.36
C GLY A 31 -0.69 -11.84 8.27
N ILE A 32 -1.96 -12.07 7.94
CA ILE A 32 -2.76 -11.24 7.03
C ILE A 32 -3.85 -10.52 7.80
N ILE A 33 -4.05 -9.25 7.48
CA ILE A 33 -5.12 -8.41 7.99
C ILE A 33 -5.95 -7.85 6.83
N LEU A 34 -7.27 -7.86 6.96
CA LEU A 34 -8.17 -7.19 6.01
C LEU A 34 -8.41 -5.75 6.47
N LEU A 35 -7.97 -4.77 5.68
CA LEU A 35 -8.14 -3.35 5.97
C LEU A 35 -8.96 -2.66 4.88
N THR A 36 -9.78 -1.69 5.28
CA THR A 36 -10.44 -0.80 4.31
C THR A 36 -9.49 0.32 3.93
N THR A 37 -9.05 0.34 2.68
CA THR A 37 -8.28 1.43 2.08
C THR A 37 -9.22 2.48 1.52
N ARG A 38 -9.13 3.73 2.01
CA ARG A 38 -9.88 4.86 1.45
C ARG A 38 -8.99 5.76 0.61
N THR A 39 -9.38 5.95 -0.65
CA THR A 39 -8.68 6.82 -1.60
C THR A 39 -9.67 7.70 -2.35
N HIS A 40 -9.61 9.01 -2.12
CA HIS A 40 -10.64 9.96 -2.54
C HIS A 40 -12.03 9.50 -2.07
N ASP A 41 -12.92 9.18 -3.00
CA ASP A 41 -14.30 8.72 -2.81
C ASP A 41 -14.48 7.20 -2.97
N LEU A 42 -13.38 6.45 -3.14
CA LEU A 42 -13.41 4.99 -3.18
C LEU A 42 -12.95 4.37 -1.86
N GLU A 43 -13.64 3.31 -1.45
CA GLU A 43 -13.25 2.43 -0.36
C GLU A 43 -13.13 0.99 -0.89
N LEU A 44 -12.00 0.34 -0.63
CA LEU A 44 -11.76 -1.05 -0.99
C LEU A 44 -11.29 -1.85 0.23
N LYS A 45 -11.80 -3.07 0.38
CA LYS A 45 -11.25 -4.04 1.32
C LYS A 45 -10.01 -4.69 0.70
N THR A 46 -8.88 -4.52 1.35
CA THR A 46 -7.57 -4.96 0.87
C THR A 46 -6.91 -5.81 1.93
N GLU A 47 -6.43 -6.98 1.53
CA GLU A 47 -5.60 -7.83 2.39
C GLU A 47 -4.17 -7.29 2.42
N PHE A 48 -3.65 -7.10 3.62
CA PHE A 48 -2.26 -6.73 3.86
C PHE A 48 -1.55 -7.82 4.62
N THR A 49 -0.35 -8.16 4.18
CA THR A 49 0.59 -8.95 4.98
C THR A 49 1.23 -8.05 6.03
N VAL A 50 1.08 -8.41 7.30
CA VAL A 50 1.66 -7.69 8.43
C VAL A 50 3.06 -8.23 8.69
N VAL A 51 4.03 -7.35 8.85
CA VAL A 51 5.40 -7.71 9.21
C VAL A 51 5.84 -6.92 10.44
N SER A 52 6.66 -7.53 11.29
CA SER A 52 7.35 -6.83 12.39
C SER A 52 8.70 -6.34 11.89
N HIS A 53 8.71 -5.28 11.08
CA HIS A 53 9.94 -4.67 10.58
C HIS A 53 9.80 -3.15 10.58
N PRO A 54 10.80 -2.40 11.08
CA PRO A 54 10.79 -0.96 11.01
C PRO A 54 10.93 -0.52 9.54
N MET A 55 9.90 0.14 9.01
CA MET A 55 9.88 0.68 7.65
C MET A 55 9.58 2.18 7.72
N PRO A 56 10.08 3.00 6.78
CA PRO A 56 9.82 4.44 6.74
C PRO A 56 8.41 4.79 6.23
N PHE A 57 7.55 3.77 6.06
CA PHE A 57 6.18 3.89 5.60
C PHE A 57 5.29 2.87 6.32
N ASN A 58 3.99 3.16 6.36
CA ASN A 58 3.01 2.32 7.08
C ASN A 58 2.56 1.09 6.29
N ALA A 59 2.53 1.18 4.96
CA ALA A 59 2.06 0.09 4.10
C ALA A 59 2.57 0.25 2.66
N THR A 60 2.79 -0.87 1.98
CA THR A 60 3.04 -0.93 0.55
C THR A 60 1.80 -1.48 -0.16
N VAL A 61 1.33 -0.80 -1.20
CA VAL A 61 0.26 -1.31 -2.08
C VAL A 61 0.86 -1.80 -3.39
N GLY A 62 0.61 -3.07 -3.69
CA GLY A 62 1.13 -3.70 -4.88
C GLY A 62 0.15 -3.71 -6.06
N ARG A 63 0.51 -4.51 -7.06
CA ARG A 63 -0.30 -4.78 -8.26
C ARG A 63 -1.73 -5.25 -7.95
N PRO A 64 -2.00 -6.09 -6.92
CA PRO A 64 -3.38 -6.52 -6.63
C PRO A 64 -4.32 -5.34 -6.34
N TRP A 65 -3.89 -4.39 -5.52
CA TRP A 65 -4.66 -3.19 -5.20
C TRP A 65 -4.84 -2.28 -6.43
N LEU A 66 -3.77 -2.05 -7.20
CA LEU A 66 -3.83 -1.27 -8.43
C LEU A 66 -4.82 -1.87 -9.44
N HIS A 67 -4.83 -3.20 -9.57
CA HIS A 67 -5.76 -3.90 -10.46
C HIS A 67 -7.22 -3.75 -9.99
N GLN A 68 -7.49 -3.91 -8.69
CA GLN A 68 -8.82 -3.70 -8.11
C GLN A 68 -9.33 -2.27 -8.33
N MET A 69 -8.44 -1.27 -8.20
CA MET A 69 -8.73 0.13 -8.46
C MET A 69 -8.87 0.49 -9.95
N ARG A 70 -8.58 -0.45 -10.87
CA ARG A 70 -8.40 -0.18 -12.31
C ARG A 70 -7.45 1.01 -12.55
N ALA A 71 -6.41 1.07 -11.72
CA ALA A 71 -5.52 2.21 -11.65
C ALA A 71 -4.44 2.14 -12.74
N VAL A 72 -4.11 3.30 -13.30
CA VAL A 72 -3.05 3.48 -14.29
C VAL A 72 -1.91 4.28 -13.64
N PRO A 73 -0.80 3.63 -13.28
CA PRO A 73 0.39 4.35 -12.81
C PRO A 73 1.12 5.00 -13.99
N SER A 74 1.52 6.26 -13.83
CA SER A 74 2.42 6.97 -14.74
C SER A 74 3.70 7.33 -14.03
N VAL A 75 4.81 6.73 -14.48
CA VAL A 75 6.15 7.03 -13.96
C VAL A 75 6.57 8.44 -14.35
N TYR A 76 6.30 8.85 -15.59
CA TYR A 76 6.67 10.17 -16.12
C TYR A 76 6.02 11.31 -15.32
N TYR A 77 4.70 11.23 -15.10
CA TYR A 77 3.97 12.23 -14.31
C TYR A 77 4.01 11.97 -12.80
N GLN A 78 4.68 10.90 -12.36
CA GLN A 78 4.76 10.46 -10.96
C GLN A 78 3.38 10.42 -10.29
N CYS A 79 2.40 9.82 -10.96
CA CYS A 79 1.03 9.80 -10.48
C CYS A 79 0.36 8.45 -10.71
N VAL A 80 -0.76 8.24 -10.01
CA VAL A 80 -1.65 7.10 -10.23
C VAL A 80 -3.04 7.64 -10.53
N LYS A 81 -3.58 7.30 -11.69
CA LYS A 81 -4.93 7.68 -12.11
C LYS A 81 -5.89 6.52 -11.95
N PHE A 82 -7.15 6.80 -11.65
CA PHE A 82 -8.20 5.80 -11.61
C PHE A 82 -9.57 6.47 -11.81
N LEU A 83 -10.58 5.69 -12.16
CA LEU A 83 -11.96 6.17 -12.27
C LEU A 83 -12.72 5.91 -10.96
N SER A 84 -13.48 6.89 -10.50
CA SER A 84 -14.45 6.74 -9.42
C SER A 84 -15.85 7.17 -9.86
N SER A 85 -16.83 7.02 -8.98
CA SER A 85 -18.22 7.46 -9.24
C SER A 85 -18.31 8.97 -9.50
N THR A 86 -17.36 9.76 -9.00
CA THR A 86 -17.29 11.20 -9.23
C THR A 86 -16.27 11.61 -10.30
N GLY A 87 -15.89 10.68 -11.19
CA GLY A 87 -15.03 10.93 -12.36
C GLY A 87 -13.57 10.46 -12.19
N GLU A 88 -12.69 10.94 -13.07
CA GLU A 88 -11.25 10.65 -12.99
C GLU A 88 -10.66 11.25 -11.71
N LYS A 89 -9.91 10.43 -10.98
CA LYS A 89 -9.12 10.85 -9.82
C LYS A 89 -7.65 10.61 -10.09
N THR A 90 -6.83 11.51 -9.57
CA THR A 90 -5.37 11.41 -9.62
C THR A 90 -4.80 11.43 -8.22
N ILE A 91 -3.84 10.55 -7.96
CA ILE A 91 -2.95 10.59 -6.81
C ILE A 91 -1.60 11.09 -7.32
N LEU A 92 -1.17 12.26 -6.84
CA LEU A 92 0.15 12.78 -7.15
C LEU A 92 1.18 12.21 -6.17
N GLY A 93 2.33 11.80 -6.71
CA GLY A 93 3.52 11.49 -5.95
C GLY A 93 4.17 12.76 -5.41
N SER A 94 5.04 12.61 -4.41
CA SER A 94 5.82 13.71 -3.85
C SER A 94 7.28 13.29 -3.75
N GLN A 95 8.13 13.90 -4.58
CA GLN A 95 9.56 13.60 -4.56
C GLN A 95 10.20 13.93 -3.21
N LYS A 96 9.73 14.98 -2.53
CA LYS A 96 10.21 15.34 -1.18
C LYS A 96 9.95 14.21 -0.18
N GLN A 97 8.73 13.67 -0.16
CA GLN A 97 8.39 12.56 0.73
C GLN A 97 9.13 11.28 0.32
N ALA A 98 9.23 10.98 -0.97
CA ALA A 98 9.96 9.81 -1.46
C ALA A 98 11.45 9.85 -1.05
N ARG A 99 12.10 11.02 -1.17
CA ARG A 99 13.48 11.21 -0.69
C ARG A 99 13.59 11.06 0.81
N ALA A 100 12.66 11.64 1.58
CA ALA A 100 12.65 11.49 3.02
C ALA A 100 12.54 10.03 3.45
N CYS A 101 11.63 9.25 2.84
CA CYS A 101 11.50 7.82 3.11
C CYS A 101 12.79 7.05 2.79
N TYR A 102 13.41 7.32 1.64
CA TYR A 102 14.67 6.67 1.26
C TYR A 102 15.82 7.00 2.22
N MET A 103 15.89 8.25 2.69
CA MET A 103 16.92 8.67 3.65
C MET A 103 16.71 8.10 5.06
N SER A 104 15.48 7.71 5.41
CA SER A 104 15.17 7.10 6.72
C SER A 104 15.33 5.57 6.76
N GLU A 105 15.73 4.93 5.65
CA GLU A 105 16.11 3.49 5.65
C GLU A 105 17.56 3.25 6.09
N PHE A 106 18.26 4.28 6.57
CA PHE A 106 19.61 4.22 7.15
C PHE A 106 19.67 4.86 8.54
#